data_AF-A0A6C0BM16-F1
#
_entry.id   AF-A0A6C0BM16-F1
#
_cell.length_a   1.000
_cell.length_b   1.000
_cell.length_c   1.000
_cell.angle_alpha   90.00
_cell.angle_beta   90.00
_cell.angle_gamma   90.00
#
_symmetry.space_group_name_H-M   'P 1'
#
loop_
_entity.id
_entity.type
_entity.pdbx_description
1 polymer ?
#
loop_
_entity_poly.entity_id
_entity_poly.type
_entity_poly.pdbx_seq_one_letter_code
_entity_poly.pdbx_strand_id
1 'polypeptide(L)'
;MESFNARSVAISELGNDLTFRVGDMSRPAASFDAILPLVRIGEVRSIHIISGAHNMSLDDVHGLIVVNSGTGRIGTARIELCSNVTLIDVQVVDEFEIEGSNNIRIRRCILSHVECMDCSMIDIEDSKFLDTRANVVIILRYSRDVSVQGNIIVTSITGPILNVSNSTDVTFRDNIVRAINLTSVISNTSSNGVSIDHNCFITSSQDVSLQCSYTSRRVLVSNDGTSVHLDNGSPSVVLVESPADVILPSSGVTDGTVIEIISLTSSTITGDILTMNPTVNRISLNIPANASVRAQYVSNEGRWSISLWLID
;
A
#
# COMPACT_ATOMS: atom_id res chain seq x y z
N MET A 1 9.47 -2.54 -14.14
CA MET A 1 8.95 -1.32 -14.78
C MET A 1 8.38 -1.78 -16.11
N GLU A 2 7.05 -1.86 -16.24
CA GLU A 2 6.44 -2.28 -17.52
C GLU A 2 6.64 -1.16 -18.56
N SER A 3 7.18 -1.53 -19.72
CA SER A 3 7.49 -0.58 -20.79
C SER A 3 6.22 -0.21 -21.56
N PHE A 4 6.02 1.08 -21.79
CA PHE A 4 5.03 1.61 -22.72
C PHE A 4 5.20 0.93 -24.10
N ASN A 5 4.12 0.38 -24.65
CA ASN A 5 4.15 -0.45 -25.85
C ASN A 5 3.05 -0.07 -26.85
N ALA A 6 2.96 -0.79 -27.97
CA ALA A 6 2.02 -0.51 -29.06
C ALA A 6 0.52 -0.66 -28.68
N ARG A 7 0.21 -1.17 -27.48
CA ARG A 7 -1.15 -1.29 -26.91
C ARG A 7 -1.33 -0.41 -25.66
N SER A 8 -0.47 0.59 -25.51
CA SER A 8 -0.50 1.54 -24.40
C SER A 8 -1.08 2.87 -24.83
N VAL A 9 -1.86 3.52 -23.97
CA VAL A 9 -2.29 4.91 -24.17
C VAL A 9 -1.81 5.76 -23.00
N ALA A 10 -1.36 6.98 -23.28
CA ALA A 10 -1.05 7.97 -22.25
C ALA A 10 -2.28 8.84 -21.96
N ILE A 11 -2.49 9.19 -20.70
CA ILE A 11 -3.49 10.17 -20.25
C ILE A 11 -2.77 11.37 -19.63
N SER A 12 -3.17 12.60 -20.00
CA SER A 12 -2.62 13.84 -19.44
C SER A 12 -3.66 14.95 -19.47
N GLU A 13 -3.58 15.91 -18.56
CA GLU A 13 -4.44 17.12 -18.58
C GLU A 13 -4.31 17.97 -19.85
N LEU A 14 -3.18 17.86 -20.56
CA LEU A 14 -2.94 18.55 -21.84
C LEU A 14 -3.31 17.69 -23.05
N GLY A 15 -3.87 16.50 -22.81
CA GLY A 15 -4.28 15.57 -23.85
C GLY A 15 -5.46 16.07 -24.68
N ASN A 16 -5.77 15.32 -25.75
CA ASN A 16 -6.89 15.62 -26.61
C ASN A 16 -7.56 14.33 -27.10
N ASP A 17 -8.78 14.11 -26.62
CA ASP A 17 -9.59 12.91 -26.89
C ASP A 17 -9.93 12.69 -28.36
N LEU A 18 -9.85 13.72 -29.21
CA LEU A 18 -10.09 13.61 -30.66
C LEU A 18 -8.85 13.17 -31.44
N THR A 19 -7.66 13.26 -30.84
CA THR A 19 -6.39 13.11 -31.57
C THR A 19 -5.35 12.23 -30.88
N PHE A 20 -5.69 11.64 -29.74
CA PHE A 20 -4.82 10.70 -29.04
C PHE A 20 -4.45 9.51 -29.92
N ARG A 21 -3.34 8.86 -29.59
CA ARG A 21 -2.86 7.70 -30.35
C ARG A 21 -2.39 6.58 -29.42
N VAL A 22 -2.84 5.37 -29.74
CA VAL A 22 -2.32 4.15 -29.10
C VAL A 22 -0.87 3.95 -29.52
N GLY A 23 -0.01 3.62 -28.56
CA GLY A 23 1.42 3.43 -28.76
C GLY A 23 2.22 4.72 -28.93
N ASP A 24 1.62 5.89 -28.72
CA ASP A 24 2.30 7.19 -28.86
C ASP A 24 2.11 8.04 -27.59
N MET A 25 3.15 8.05 -26.75
CA MET A 25 3.15 8.79 -25.49
C MET A 25 3.09 10.33 -25.69
N SER A 26 3.42 10.83 -26.89
CA SER A 26 3.40 12.26 -27.21
C SER A 26 2.01 12.78 -27.57
N ARG A 27 1.03 11.89 -27.75
CA ARG A 27 -0.36 12.21 -28.08
C ARG A 27 -1.30 11.59 -27.05
N PRO A 28 -1.28 12.11 -25.80
CA PRO A 28 -2.13 11.57 -24.74
C PRO A 28 -3.60 11.92 -24.99
N ALA A 29 -4.47 11.06 -24.48
CA ALA A 29 -5.88 11.38 -24.27
C ALA A 29 -6.04 12.31 -23.07
N ALA A 30 -7.13 13.08 -23.05
CA ALA A 30 -7.51 13.91 -21.91
C ALA A 30 -8.30 13.11 -20.86
N SER A 31 -9.03 12.06 -21.26
CA SER A 31 -9.92 11.31 -20.37
C SER A 31 -9.84 9.80 -20.55
N PHE A 32 -10.30 9.05 -19.53
CA PHE A 32 -10.49 7.60 -19.63
C PHE A 32 -11.59 7.25 -20.64
N ASP A 33 -12.70 8.00 -20.63
CA ASP A 33 -13.89 7.74 -21.45
C ASP A 33 -13.58 7.65 -22.95
N ALA A 34 -12.65 8.48 -23.43
CA ALA A 34 -12.21 8.45 -24.82
C ALA A 34 -11.49 7.15 -25.22
N ILE A 35 -10.88 6.46 -24.25
CA ILE A 35 -10.04 5.27 -24.46
C ILE A 35 -10.85 3.98 -24.23
N LEU A 36 -11.83 4.00 -23.33
CA LEU A 36 -12.60 2.81 -22.91
C LEU A 36 -13.14 1.95 -24.06
N PRO A 37 -13.67 2.49 -25.17
CA PRO A 37 -14.11 1.66 -26.29
C PRO A 37 -12.98 0.79 -26.86
N LEU A 38 -11.75 1.30 -26.91
CA LEU A 38 -10.57 0.57 -27.40
C LEU A 38 -10.07 -0.46 -26.39
N VAL A 39 -10.24 -0.19 -25.10
CA VAL A 39 -9.94 -1.17 -24.04
C VAL A 39 -10.90 -2.36 -24.12
N ARG A 40 -12.21 -2.10 -24.26
CA ARG A 40 -13.25 -3.15 -24.32
C ARG A 40 -13.03 -4.13 -25.48
N ILE A 41 -12.56 -3.65 -26.63
CA ILE A 41 -12.24 -4.51 -27.77
C ILE A 41 -10.82 -5.11 -27.71
N GLY A 42 -10.03 -4.79 -26.68
CA GLY A 42 -8.71 -5.36 -26.42
C GLY A 42 -7.55 -4.75 -27.20
N GLU A 43 -7.78 -3.65 -27.92
CA GLU A 43 -6.73 -2.89 -28.65
C GLU A 43 -5.80 -2.17 -27.67
N VAL A 44 -6.36 -1.64 -26.58
CA VAL A 44 -5.60 -1.04 -25.48
C VAL A 44 -5.55 -2.02 -24.31
N ARG A 45 -4.35 -2.29 -23.81
CA ARG A 45 -4.10 -3.17 -22.64
C ARG A 45 -3.40 -2.47 -21.49
N SER A 46 -2.79 -1.31 -21.74
CA SER A 46 -2.30 -0.48 -20.65
C SER A 46 -2.62 0.99 -20.82
N ILE A 47 -2.91 1.64 -19.70
CA ILE A 47 -3.13 3.08 -19.61
C ILE A 47 -2.06 3.66 -18.68
N HIS A 48 -1.34 4.65 -19.17
CA HIS A 48 -0.30 5.36 -18.42
C HIS A 48 -0.79 6.78 -18.07
N ILE A 49 -1.05 7.04 -16.80
CA ILE A 49 -1.42 8.38 -16.33
C ILE A 49 -0.13 9.20 -16.17
N ILE A 50 -0.01 10.30 -16.91
CA ILE A 50 1.21 11.14 -16.93
C ILE A 50 1.07 12.36 -16.02
N SER A 51 -0.06 13.06 -16.10
CA SER A 51 -0.33 14.26 -15.29
C SER A 51 -1.82 14.56 -15.21
N GLY A 52 -2.20 15.46 -14.32
CA GLY A 52 -3.59 15.94 -14.19
C GLY A 52 -4.42 15.20 -13.15
N ALA A 53 -5.65 15.67 -12.99
CA ALA A 53 -6.68 15.04 -12.17
C ALA A 53 -7.75 14.44 -13.06
N HIS A 54 -8.02 13.16 -12.89
CA HIS A 54 -8.91 12.38 -13.75
C HIS A 54 -9.99 11.68 -12.92
N ASN A 55 -11.10 11.34 -13.55
CA ASN A 55 -12.01 10.33 -13.02
C ASN A 55 -11.89 9.07 -13.87
N MET A 56 -12.05 7.93 -13.23
CA MET A 56 -11.95 6.62 -13.87
C MET A 56 -13.23 5.83 -13.57
N SER A 57 -13.95 5.46 -14.62
CA SER A 57 -15.07 4.52 -14.55
C SER A 57 -14.78 3.39 -15.52
N LEU A 58 -14.44 2.21 -14.99
CA LEU A 58 -14.22 1.00 -15.78
C LEU A 58 -15.46 0.13 -15.66
N ASP A 59 -16.07 -0.19 -16.80
CA ASP A 59 -17.26 -1.04 -16.88
C ASP A 59 -17.07 -2.06 -18.01
N ASP A 60 -17.24 -3.34 -17.66
CA ASP A 60 -17.06 -4.51 -18.54
C ASP A 60 -15.68 -4.52 -19.23
N VAL A 61 -14.64 -4.23 -18.46
CA VAL A 61 -13.24 -4.20 -18.93
C VAL A 61 -12.49 -5.45 -18.48
N HIS A 62 -11.71 -6.03 -19.40
CA HIS A 62 -10.94 -7.24 -19.12
C HIS A 62 -9.47 -7.12 -19.52
N GLY A 63 -8.57 -7.51 -18.61
CA GLY A 63 -7.12 -7.60 -18.91
C GLY A 63 -6.45 -6.24 -19.10
N LEU A 64 -6.81 -5.26 -18.28
CA LEU A 64 -6.28 -3.90 -18.32
C LEU A 64 -5.25 -3.67 -17.20
N ILE A 65 -4.16 -2.98 -17.53
CA ILE A 65 -3.21 -2.45 -16.56
C ILE A 65 -3.28 -0.92 -16.57
N VAL A 66 -3.55 -0.31 -15.42
CA VAL A 66 -3.50 1.15 -15.25
C VAL A 66 -2.30 1.47 -14.37
N VAL A 67 -1.38 2.29 -14.89
CA VAL A 67 -0.17 2.68 -14.17
C VAL A 67 -0.08 4.19 -14.12
N ASN A 68 0.22 4.73 -12.94
CA ASN A 68 0.62 6.12 -12.84
C ASN A 68 2.12 6.24 -13.16
N SER A 69 2.44 6.89 -14.27
CA SER A 69 3.81 7.09 -14.73
C SER A 69 4.32 8.52 -14.48
N GLY A 70 3.55 9.35 -13.79
CA GLY A 70 3.93 10.72 -13.47
C GLY A 70 3.17 11.29 -12.29
N THR A 71 2.78 12.56 -12.37
CA THR A 71 2.12 13.28 -11.26
C THR A 71 0.59 13.25 -11.36
N GLY A 72 0.05 12.25 -12.06
CA GLY A 72 -1.38 12.08 -12.24
C GLY A 72 -2.06 11.63 -10.95
N ARG A 73 -3.34 11.96 -10.82
CA ARG A 73 -4.20 11.47 -9.74
C ARG A 73 -5.60 11.15 -10.26
N ILE A 74 -6.28 10.24 -9.58
CA ILE A 74 -7.68 9.93 -9.80
C ILE A 74 -8.48 10.50 -8.64
N GLY A 75 -9.50 11.31 -8.94
CA GLY A 75 -10.49 11.75 -7.96
C GLY A 75 -11.33 10.55 -7.53
N THR A 76 -12.28 10.17 -8.38
CA THR A 76 -13.12 8.98 -8.20
C THR A 76 -12.69 7.85 -9.14
N ALA A 77 -12.56 6.65 -8.59
CA ALA A 77 -12.31 5.40 -9.29
C ALA A 77 -13.49 4.43 -9.06
N ARG A 78 -14.13 3.98 -10.14
CA ARG A 78 -15.16 2.93 -10.11
C ARG A 78 -14.76 1.80 -11.04
N ILE A 79 -14.85 0.56 -10.56
CA ILE A 79 -14.52 -0.65 -11.30
C ILE A 79 -15.71 -1.60 -11.17
N GLU A 80 -16.50 -1.71 -12.23
CA GLU A 80 -17.75 -2.46 -12.26
C GLU A 80 -17.66 -3.60 -13.29
N LEU A 81 -18.04 -4.80 -12.89
CA LEU A 81 -18.11 -5.99 -13.77
C LEU A 81 -16.81 -6.27 -14.54
N CYS A 82 -15.66 -5.88 -13.97
CA CYS A 82 -14.37 -5.99 -14.61
C CYS A 82 -13.65 -7.29 -14.21
N SER A 83 -12.71 -7.73 -15.06
CA SER A 83 -11.87 -8.88 -14.73
C SER A 83 -10.40 -8.67 -15.10
N ASN A 84 -9.49 -9.23 -14.28
CA ASN A 84 -8.04 -9.17 -14.56
C ASN A 84 -7.52 -7.73 -14.71
N VAL A 85 -7.95 -6.81 -13.84
CA VAL A 85 -7.50 -5.42 -13.85
C VAL A 85 -6.39 -5.24 -12.82
N THR A 86 -5.32 -4.54 -13.20
CA THR A 86 -4.22 -4.21 -12.28
C THR A 86 -4.00 -2.70 -12.23
N LEU A 87 -4.05 -2.13 -11.04
CA LEU A 87 -3.67 -0.75 -10.76
C LEU A 87 -2.27 -0.72 -10.13
N ILE A 88 -1.38 0.10 -10.66
CA ILE A 88 0.03 0.21 -10.21
C ILE A 88 0.40 1.67 -9.99
N ASP A 89 0.90 1.98 -8.80
CA ASP A 89 1.38 3.33 -8.43
C ASP A 89 0.29 4.42 -8.55
N VAL A 90 -0.98 4.03 -8.65
CA VAL A 90 -2.14 4.93 -8.82
C VAL A 90 -2.46 5.64 -7.51
N GLN A 91 -2.71 6.95 -7.59
CA GLN A 91 -3.24 7.73 -6.48
C GLN A 91 -4.73 7.97 -6.65
N VAL A 92 -5.56 7.45 -5.75
CA VAL A 92 -7.01 7.70 -5.69
C VAL A 92 -7.31 8.51 -4.43
N VAL A 93 -7.79 9.75 -4.60
CA VAL A 93 -7.90 10.72 -3.49
C VAL A 93 -9.30 10.80 -2.90
N ASP A 94 -10.35 10.54 -3.68
CA ASP A 94 -11.73 10.63 -3.22
C ASP A 94 -12.33 9.23 -3.05
N GLU A 95 -13.19 8.77 -3.95
CA GLU A 95 -13.95 7.51 -3.86
C GLU A 95 -13.28 6.39 -4.65
N PHE A 96 -13.18 5.19 -4.04
CA PHE A 96 -12.73 3.99 -4.74
C PHE A 96 -13.66 2.81 -4.48
N GLU A 97 -14.45 2.48 -5.49
CA GLU A 97 -15.44 1.41 -5.46
C GLU A 97 -15.12 0.32 -6.48
N ILE A 98 -15.29 -0.93 -6.07
CA ILE A 98 -15.16 -2.11 -6.91
C ILE A 98 -16.41 -2.97 -6.71
N GLU A 99 -17.17 -3.19 -7.77
CA GLU A 99 -18.44 -3.93 -7.73
C GLU A 99 -18.47 -5.04 -8.77
N GLY A 100 -18.95 -6.23 -8.37
CA GLY A 100 -19.19 -7.36 -9.27
C GLY A 100 -17.95 -7.81 -10.05
N SER A 101 -16.74 -7.48 -9.58
CA SER A 101 -15.49 -7.63 -10.32
C SER A 101 -14.62 -8.75 -9.76
N ASN A 102 -13.72 -9.27 -10.60
CA ASN A 102 -12.87 -10.40 -10.19
C ASN A 102 -11.40 -10.28 -10.64
N ASN A 103 -10.49 -10.83 -9.84
CA ASN A 103 -9.04 -10.80 -10.12
C ASN A 103 -8.52 -9.36 -10.30
N ILE A 104 -8.79 -8.51 -9.30
CA ILE A 104 -8.37 -7.11 -9.28
C ILE A 104 -7.14 -6.98 -8.39
N ARG A 105 -6.07 -6.39 -8.92
CA ARG A 105 -4.81 -6.18 -8.20
C ARG A 105 -4.53 -4.70 -8.03
N ILE A 106 -4.25 -4.28 -6.80
CA ILE A 106 -3.96 -2.91 -6.44
C ILE A 106 -2.58 -2.91 -5.78
N ARG A 107 -1.59 -2.33 -6.46
CA ARG A 107 -0.17 -2.46 -6.08
C ARG A 107 0.49 -1.11 -5.95
N ARG A 108 1.13 -0.83 -4.81
CA ARG A 108 1.88 0.41 -4.56
C ARG A 108 1.04 1.68 -4.77
N CYS A 109 -0.27 1.57 -4.59
CA CYS A 109 -1.18 2.68 -4.78
C CYS A 109 -1.22 3.57 -3.53
N ILE A 110 -1.69 4.80 -3.69
CA ILE A 110 -2.03 5.70 -2.59
C ILE A 110 -3.54 5.88 -2.61
N LEU A 111 -4.21 5.46 -1.55
CA LEU A 111 -5.67 5.37 -1.46
C LEU A 111 -6.16 6.15 -0.24
N SER A 112 -7.37 6.71 -0.32
CA SER A 112 -8.05 7.26 0.86
C SER A 112 -8.91 6.17 1.54
N HIS A 113 -9.55 5.31 0.77
CA HIS A 113 -10.33 4.16 1.21
C HIS A 113 -10.55 3.21 0.03
N VAL A 114 -11.14 2.05 0.29
CA VAL A 114 -11.62 1.15 -0.77
C VAL A 114 -12.86 0.38 -0.31
N GLU A 115 -13.87 0.33 -1.17
CA GLU A 115 -15.06 -0.49 -1.00
C GLU A 115 -15.13 -1.57 -2.08
N CYS A 116 -15.31 -2.83 -1.66
CA CYS A 116 -15.49 -3.98 -2.52
C CYS A 116 -16.85 -4.62 -2.24
N MET A 117 -17.67 -4.76 -3.29
CA MET A 117 -19.01 -5.35 -3.22
C MET A 117 -19.15 -6.47 -4.25
N ASP A 118 -19.60 -7.64 -3.82
CA ASP A 118 -19.82 -8.80 -4.70
C ASP A 118 -18.58 -9.18 -5.53
N CYS A 119 -17.39 -9.02 -4.94
CA CYS A 119 -16.10 -9.19 -5.61
C CYS A 119 -15.42 -10.52 -5.29
N SER A 120 -14.46 -10.93 -6.13
CA SER A 120 -13.61 -12.09 -5.82
C SER A 120 -12.17 -11.98 -6.30
N MET A 121 -11.22 -12.60 -5.57
CA MET A 121 -9.78 -12.55 -5.89
C MET A 121 -9.29 -11.10 -5.96
N ILE A 122 -9.38 -10.39 -4.83
CA ILE A 122 -8.96 -8.98 -4.73
C ILE A 122 -7.66 -8.92 -3.94
N ASP A 123 -6.60 -8.43 -4.57
CA ASP A 123 -5.29 -8.27 -3.94
C ASP A 123 -4.98 -6.77 -3.76
N ILE A 124 -4.82 -6.33 -2.52
CA ILE A 124 -4.35 -4.98 -2.17
C ILE A 124 -3.00 -5.12 -1.48
N GLU A 125 -1.93 -4.74 -2.18
CA GLU A 125 -0.57 -4.94 -1.71
C GLU A 125 0.35 -3.73 -1.83
N ASP A 126 1.28 -3.63 -0.88
CA ASP A 126 2.33 -2.60 -0.81
C ASP A 126 1.81 -1.16 -0.97
N SER A 127 0.53 -0.94 -0.65
CA SER A 127 -0.18 0.32 -0.87
C SER A 127 -0.22 1.15 0.41
N LYS A 128 -0.51 2.44 0.26
CA LYS A 128 -0.66 3.39 1.36
C LYS A 128 -2.10 3.85 1.47
N PHE A 129 -2.63 3.87 2.68
CA PHE A 129 -3.90 4.52 3.00
C PHE A 129 -3.62 5.78 3.81
N LEU A 130 -4.02 6.95 3.29
CA LEU A 130 -3.77 8.26 3.90
C LEU A 130 -5.09 9.04 4.09
N ASP A 131 -5.21 9.74 5.21
CA ASP A 131 -6.28 10.70 5.56
C ASP A 131 -7.70 10.23 5.18
N THR A 132 -8.17 9.21 5.87
CA THR A 132 -9.46 8.59 5.56
C THR A 132 -10.60 9.42 6.16
N ARG A 133 -11.28 10.23 5.34
CA ARG A 133 -12.55 10.88 5.73
C ARG A 133 -13.68 9.88 5.98
N ALA A 134 -13.51 8.65 5.51
CA ALA A 134 -14.42 7.55 5.73
C ALA A 134 -14.39 7.06 7.18
N ASN A 135 -15.52 6.54 7.67
CA ASN A 135 -15.59 5.93 9.01
C ASN A 135 -14.87 4.57 9.08
N VAL A 136 -14.47 4.02 7.93
CA VAL A 136 -13.80 2.72 7.74
C VAL A 136 -12.80 2.86 6.59
N VAL A 137 -11.63 2.25 6.69
CA VAL A 137 -10.60 2.31 5.62
C VAL A 137 -10.90 1.34 4.48
N ILE A 138 -11.28 0.10 4.81
CA ILE A 138 -11.54 -0.97 3.86
C ILE A 138 -12.92 -1.58 4.16
N ILE A 139 -13.81 -1.57 3.18
CA ILE A 139 -15.15 -2.15 3.30
C ILE A 139 -15.26 -3.33 2.34
N LEU A 140 -15.59 -4.50 2.88
CA LEU A 140 -15.80 -5.74 2.12
C LEU A 140 -17.23 -6.24 2.35
N ARG A 141 -18.03 -6.29 1.28
CA ARG A 141 -19.40 -6.81 1.31
C ARG A 141 -19.55 -7.94 0.30
N TYR A 142 -20.04 -9.08 0.75
CA TYR A 142 -20.29 -10.25 -0.12
C TYR A 142 -19.08 -10.65 -0.98
N SER A 143 -17.88 -10.42 -0.46
CA SER A 143 -16.63 -10.61 -1.19
C SER A 143 -15.94 -11.90 -0.76
N ARG A 144 -15.14 -12.50 -1.65
CA ARG A 144 -14.39 -13.74 -1.35
C ARG A 144 -12.95 -13.68 -1.84
N ASP A 145 -12.06 -14.36 -1.13
CA ASP A 145 -10.64 -14.46 -1.51
C ASP A 145 -10.02 -13.05 -1.66
N VAL A 146 -9.97 -12.33 -0.55
CA VAL A 146 -9.47 -10.95 -0.50
C VAL A 146 -8.20 -10.92 0.33
N SER A 147 -7.10 -10.45 -0.26
CA SER A 147 -5.82 -10.27 0.43
C SER A 147 -5.50 -8.79 0.58
N VAL A 148 -5.24 -8.36 1.81
CA VAL A 148 -4.75 -7.04 2.16
C VAL A 148 -3.41 -7.21 2.86
N GLN A 149 -2.32 -6.99 2.12
CA GLN A 149 -0.98 -7.35 2.58
C GLN A 149 0.08 -6.27 2.41
N GLY A 150 0.99 -6.12 3.38
CA GLY A 150 2.16 -5.25 3.22
C GLY A 150 1.84 -3.76 3.11
N ASN A 151 0.63 -3.34 3.49
CA ASN A 151 0.18 -1.96 3.35
C ASN A 151 0.59 -1.11 4.55
N ILE A 152 0.68 0.21 4.33
CA ILE A 152 0.82 1.21 5.40
C ILE A 152 -0.51 1.97 5.50
N ILE A 153 -1.16 1.90 6.65
CA ILE A 153 -2.44 2.56 6.91
C ILE A 153 -2.21 3.62 7.97
N VAL A 154 -2.38 4.88 7.60
CA VAL A 154 -2.29 6.02 8.52
C VAL A 154 -3.61 6.75 8.54
N THR A 155 -4.30 6.65 9.67
CA THR A 155 -5.67 7.13 9.80
C THR A 155 -5.94 7.72 11.18
N SER A 156 -6.88 8.66 11.24
CA SER A 156 -7.42 9.24 12.47
C SER A 156 -8.82 8.74 12.83
N ILE A 157 -9.33 7.72 12.11
CA ILE A 157 -10.69 7.22 12.32
C ILE A 157 -10.89 6.65 13.71
N THR A 158 -12.13 6.77 14.17
CA THR A 158 -12.62 6.15 15.40
C THR A 158 -13.26 4.78 15.16
N GLY A 159 -13.52 4.41 13.90
CA GLY A 159 -14.14 3.15 13.51
C GLY A 159 -13.16 2.00 13.25
N PRO A 160 -13.64 0.86 12.71
CA PRO A 160 -12.78 -0.26 12.33
C PRO A 160 -11.91 0.07 11.12
N ILE A 161 -10.72 -0.52 11.03
CA ILE A 161 -9.92 -0.47 9.80
C ILE A 161 -10.63 -1.23 8.68
N LEU A 162 -11.10 -2.43 9.01
CA LEU A 162 -11.70 -3.36 8.07
C LEU A 162 -13.14 -3.68 8.50
N ASN A 163 -14.10 -3.38 7.64
CA ASN A 163 -15.49 -3.80 7.82
C ASN A 163 -15.78 -4.98 6.90
N VAL A 164 -16.01 -6.15 7.50
CA VAL A 164 -16.26 -7.40 6.78
C VAL A 164 -17.71 -7.81 7.00
N SER A 165 -18.50 -7.76 5.93
CA SER A 165 -19.91 -8.13 5.94
C SER A 165 -20.17 -9.26 4.95
N ASN A 166 -20.59 -10.43 5.45
CA ASN A 166 -20.92 -11.61 4.64
C ASN A 166 -19.83 -12.00 3.62
N SER A 167 -18.56 -11.82 4.00
CA SER A 167 -17.39 -12.10 3.15
C SER A 167 -16.58 -13.25 3.74
N THR A 168 -15.84 -13.98 2.89
CA THR A 168 -15.09 -15.20 3.26
C THR A 168 -13.68 -15.20 2.69
N ASP A 169 -12.76 -15.92 3.33
CA ASP A 169 -11.35 -16.04 2.90
C ASP A 169 -10.67 -14.67 2.75
N VAL A 170 -10.87 -13.80 3.75
CA VAL A 170 -10.24 -12.49 3.85
C VAL A 170 -8.95 -12.61 4.66
N THR A 171 -7.83 -12.25 4.07
CA THR A 171 -6.52 -12.21 4.73
C THR A 171 -6.07 -10.77 4.90
N PHE A 172 -5.83 -10.35 6.14
CA PHE A 172 -5.24 -9.06 6.47
C PHE A 172 -3.90 -9.30 7.16
N ARG A 173 -2.78 -9.15 6.45
CA ARG A 173 -1.48 -9.56 6.98
C ARG A 173 -0.32 -8.62 6.69
N ASP A 174 0.69 -8.63 7.55
CA ASP A 174 1.93 -7.87 7.34
C ASP A 174 1.73 -6.37 7.08
N ASN A 175 0.63 -5.79 7.56
CA ASN A 175 0.32 -4.37 7.42
C ASN A 175 0.84 -3.59 8.63
N ILE A 176 1.24 -2.34 8.40
CA ILE A 176 1.43 -1.34 9.45
C ILE A 176 0.17 -0.49 9.54
N VAL A 177 -0.40 -0.38 10.73
CA VAL A 177 -1.54 0.48 11.00
C VAL A 177 -1.17 1.49 12.08
N ARG A 178 -1.11 2.77 11.72
CA ARG A 178 -1.03 3.89 12.66
C ARG A 178 -2.42 4.52 12.77
N ALA A 179 -3.09 4.26 13.87
CA ALA A 179 -4.46 4.72 14.11
C ALA A 179 -4.64 5.13 15.58
N ILE A 180 -4.53 6.43 15.85
CA ILE A 180 -4.50 6.96 17.24
C ILE A 180 -5.81 6.69 17.97
N ASN A 181 -6.95 6.81 17.28
CA ASN A 181 -8.29 6.72 17.88
C ASN A 181 -8.99 5.38 17.62
N LEU A 182 -8.25 4.33 17.24
CA LEU A 182 -8.84 3.08 16.80
C LEU A 182 -9.60 2.36 17.92
N THR A 183 -10.87 2.04 17.69
CA THR A 183 -11.70 1.27 18.63
C THR A 183 -11.66 -0.24 18.37
N SER A 184 -11.47 -0.63 17.12
CA SER A 184 -11.38 -2.04 16.69
C SER A 184 -10.57 -2.13 15.40
N VAL A 185 -9.91 -3.27 15.15
CA VAL A 185 -9.28 -3.52 13.84
C VAL A 185 -10.32 -3.96 12.83
N ILE A 186 -11.24 -4.83 13.26
CA ILE A 186 -12.27 -5.41 12.42
C ILE A 186 -13.64 -5.21 13.06
N SER A 187 -14.60 -4.78 12.24
CA SER A 187 -16.02 -5.04 12.47
C SER A 187 -16.44 -6.18 11.57
N ASN A 188 -16.83 -7.31 12.15
CA ASN A 188 -17.24 -8.49 11.39
C ASN A 188 -18.60 -8.98 11.87
N THR A 189 -19.54 -9.13 10.94
CA THR A 189 -20.87 -9.68 11.23
C THR A 189 -20.96 -11.20 11.06
N SER A 190 -19.89 -11.87 10.62
CA SER A 190 -19.83 -13.32 10.40
C SER A 190 -18.44 -13.92 10.72
N SER A 191 -18.35 -14.81 11.71
CA SER A 191 -17.11 -15.33 12.29
C SER A 191 -16.23 -16.24 11.40
N ASN A 192 -16.54 -16.41 10.10
CA ASN A 192 -15.88 -17.42 9.27
C ASN A 192 -14.97 -16.77 8.22
N GLY A 193 -13.69 -17.16 8.24
CA GLY A 193 -12.77 -16.95 7.12
C GLY A 193 -12.05 -15.59 7.10
N VAL A 194 -11.86 -14.92 8.24
CA VAL A 194 -10.97 -13.75 8.32
C VAL A 194 -9.70 -14.11 9.09
N SER A 195 -8.54 -13.98 8.44
CA SER A 195 -7.21 -14.18 9.05
C SER A 195 -6.53 -12.83 9.27
N ILE A 196 -6.03 -12.57 10.48
CA ILE A 196 -5.24 -11.37 10.80
C ILE A 196 -3.87 -11.80 11.32
N ASP A 197 -2.84 -11.67 10.50
CA ASP A 197 -1.52 -12.24 10.82
C ASP A 197 -0.40 -11.21 10.65
N HIS A 198 0.53 -11.17 11.61
CA HIS A 198 1.78 -10.39 11.49
C HIS A 198 1.62 -8.89 11.22
N ASN A 199 0.49 -8.30 11.60
CA ASN A 199 0.29 -6.85 11.50
C ASN A 199 0.92 -6.12 12.68
N CYS A 200 1.26 -4.84 12.48
CA CYS A 200 1.74 -3.94 13.51
C CYS A 200 0.74 -2.81 13.71
N PHE A 201 0.19 -2.68 14.92
CA PHE A 201 -0.74 -1.63 15.28
C PHE A 201 -0.05 -0.62 16.21
N ILE A 202 -0.05 0.65 15.79
CA ILE A 202 0.42 1.79 16.57
C ILE A 202 -0.82 2.64 16.87
N THR A 203 -1.29 2.54 18.11
CA THR A 203 -2.54 3.14 18.59
C THR A 203 -2.32 3.74 19.97
N SER A 204 -3.08 4.78 20.30
CA SER A 204 -3.11 5.32 21.67
C SER A 204 -4.12 4.62 22.57
N SER A 205 -5.01 3.81 21.99
CA SER A 205 -6.04 3.07 22.72
C SER A 205 -5.43 1.85 23.42
N GLN A 206 -5.56 1.78 24.74
CA GLN A 206 -5.08 0.65 25.54
C GLN A 206 -5.91 -0.62 25.34
N ASP A 207 -7.13 -0.50 24.80
CA ASP A 207 -8.10 -1.58 24.64
C ASP A 207 -8.59 -1.66 23.18
N VAL A 208 -7.69 -2.05 22.25
CA VAL A 208 -8.16 -2.44 20.91
C VAL A 208 -8.69 -3.87 20.98
N SER A 209 -10.02 -3.99 20.89
CA SER A 209 -10.67 -5.30 20.83
C SER A 209 -10.34 -6.01 19.51
N LEU A 210 -9.82 -7.24 19.63
CA LEU A 210 -9.48 -8.13 18.52
C LEU A 210 -10.32 -9.41 18.64
N GLN A 211 -11.22 -9.66 17.68
CA GLN A 211 -12.16 -10.79 17.72
C GLN A 211 -11.66 -12.05 16.98
N CYS A 212 -10.38 -12.15 16.65
CA CYS A 212 -9.81 -13.30 15.92
C CYS A 212 -8.40 -13.67 16.43
N SER A 213 -7.96 -14.90 16.12
CA SER A 213 -6.61 -15.38 16.43
C SER A 213 -5.58 -14.53 15.67
N TYR A 214 -4.60 -13.97 16.39
CA TYR A 214 -3.56 -13.13 15.81
C TYR A 214 -2.17 -13.55 16.30
N THR A 215 -1.18 -13.47 15.41
CA THR A 215 0.23 -13.36 15.78
C THR A 215 0.66 -11.90 15.59
N SER A 216 0.76 -11.14 16.68
CA SER A 216 1.29 -9.77 16.60
C SER A 216 2.80 -9.83 16.44
N ARG A 217 3.35 -8.98 15.56
CA ARG A 217 4.78 -8.70 15.59
C ARG A 217 5.09 -8.04 16.92
N ARG A 218 6.17 -8.47 17.60
CA ARG A 218 6.68 -7.71 18.75
C ARG A 218 6.98 -6.29 18.26
N VAL A 219 6.69 -5.29 19.09
CA VAL A 219 7.00 -3.88 18.83
C VAL A 219 7.90 -3.38 19.94
N LEU A 220 9.00 -2.71 19.59
CA LEU A 220 9.80 -1.94 20.55
C LEU A 220 9.55 -0.46 20.34
N VAL A 221 9.23 0.25 21.41
CA VAL A 221 8.94 1.68 21.40
C VAL A 221 10.12 2.41 22.05
N SER A 222 10.73 3.34 21.31
CA SER A 222 11.71 4.29 21.84
C SER A 222 11.04 5.64 22.02
N ASN A 223 10.89 6.05 23.28
CA ASN A 223 10.20 7.29 23.65
C ASN A 223 11.01 8.19 24.58
N ASP A 224 12.23 7.80 24.95
CA ASP A 224 13.12 8.52 25.85
C ASP A 224 14.34 9.14 25.14
N GLY A 225 14.50 8.87 23.84
CA GLY A 225 15.63 9.34 23.03
C GLY A 225 16.89 8.49 23.20
N THR A 226 16.82 7.38 23.93
CA THR A 226 17.93 6.42 24.00
C THR A 226 18.03 5.62 22.70
N SER A 227 19.27 5.30 22.31
CA SER A 227 19.53 4.49 21.13
C SER A 227 18.89 3.10 21.27
N VAL A 228 18.21 2.66 20.22
CA VAL A 228 17.59 1.33 20.13
C VAL A 228 18.60 0.37 19.54
N HIS A 229 19.04 -0.62 20.32
CA HIS A 229 19.90 -1.70 19.85
C HIS A 229 19.07 -2.92 19.50
N LEU A 230 19.10 -3.33 18.24
CA LEU A 230 18.40 -4.52 17.76
C LEU A 230 19.35 -5.72 17.70
N ASP A 231 18.83 -6.88 18.09
CA ASP A 231 19.46 -8.20 18.09
C ASP A 231 18.66 -9.21 17.24
N ASN A 232 19.10 -10.46 17.17
CA ASN A 232 18.42 -11.49 16.36
C ASN A 232 17.08 -11.96 16.94
N GLY A 233 16.76 -11.60 18.19
CA GLY A 233 15.46 -11.84 18.82
C GLY A 233 14.55 -10.61 18.81
N SER A 234 15.01 -9.53 18.18
CA SER A 234 14.36 -8.23 18.24
C SER A 234 13.04 -8.20 17.50
N PRO A 235 12.15 -7.30 17.91
CA PRO A 235 10.86 -7.13 17.27
C PRO A 235 10.99 -6.84 15.77
N SER A 236 10.04 -7.36 15.00
CA SER A 236 9.93 -7.07 13.57
C SER A 236 9.54 -5.62 13.31
N VAL A 237 9.12 -4.85 14.34
CA VAL A 237 8.81 -3.42 14.24
C VAL A 237 9.39 -2.59 15.39
N VAL A 238 9.94 -1.43 15.05
CA VAL A 238 10.45 -0.40 15.97
C VAL A 238 9.67 0.89 15.74
N LEU A 239 9.11 1.46 16.81
CA LEU A 239 8.48 2.77 16.80
C LEU A 239 9.40 3.77 17.51
N VAL A 240 9.75 4.86 16.83
CA VAL A 240 10.64 5.92 17.34
C VAL A 240 9.82 7.19 17.55
N GLU A 241 9.46 7.45 18.82
CA GLU A 241 8.63 8.57 19.25
C GLU A 241 9.45 9.77 19.72
N SER A 242 10.73 9.59 20.01
CA SER A 242 11.70 10.64 20.39
C SER A 242 12.98 10.46 19.56
N PRO A 243 13.73 11.54 19.24
CA PRO A 243 14.94 11.43 18.43
C PRO A 243 15.92 10.42 19.01
N ALA A 244 16.16 9.35 18.27
CA ALA A 244 16.99 8.22 18.70
C ALA A 244 17.75 7.62 17.52
N ASP A 245 18.85 6.94 17.82
CA ASP A 245 19.56 6.12 16.85
C ASP A 245 19.02 4.69 16.91
N VAL A 246 18.53 4.15 15.79
CA VAL A 246 18.16 2.74 15.65
C VAL A 246 19.34 1.98 15.05
N ILE A 247 19.92 1.09 15.84
CA ILE A 247 21.12 0.34 15.50
C ILE A 247 20.71 -1.07 15.07
N LEU A 248 20.87 -1.35 13.77
CA LEU A 248 20.55 -2.65 13.18
C LEU A 248 21.56 -3.72 13.62
N PRO A 249 21.15 -5.00 13.72
CA PRO A 249 22.08 -6.08 14.07
C PRO A 249 23.10 -6.30 12.96
N SER A 250 24.36 -6.50 13.34
CA SER A 250 25.50 -6.69 12.43
C SER A 250 25.93 -8.14 12.27
N SER A 251 25.39 -9.08 13.06
CA SER A 251 25.77 -10.49 12.99
C SER A 251 24.66 -11.44 13.42
N GLY A 252 24.66 -12.65 12.85
CA GLY A 252 23.71 -13.71 13.16
C GLY A 252 22.28 -13.48 12.63
N VAL A 253 22.09 -12.49 11.76
CA VAL A 253 20.80 -12.21 11.12
C VAL A 253 20.54 -13.23 10.02
N THR A 254 19.33 -13.78 9.97
CA THR A 254 18.91 -14.70 8.92
C THR A 254 18.56 -13.97 7.63
N ASP A 255 18.79 -14.62 6.48
CA ASP A 255 18.40 -14.07 5.19
C ASP A 255 16.90 -13.75 5.15
N GLY A 256 16.55 -12.59 4.57
CA GLY A 256 15.16 -12.18 4.46
C GLY A 256 14.53 -11.66 5.75
N THR A 257 15.28 -11.55 6.86
CA THR A 257 14.78 -10.86 8.07
C THR A 257 14.36 -9.43 7.73
N VAL A 258 13.15 -9.07 8.13
CA VAL A 258 12.59 -7.73 7.93
C VAL A 258 12.40 -7.05 9.27
N ILE A 259 12.86 -5.81 9.37
CA ILE A 259 12.61 -4.89 10.47
C ILE A 259 11.97 -3.63 9.89
N GLU A 260 10.79 -3.29 10.38
CA GLU A 260 10.13 -2.03 10.07
C GLU A 260 10.44 -1.00 11.15
N ILE A 261 10.81 0.20 10.76
CA ILE A 261 11.18 1.30 11.65
C ILE A 261 10.28 2.48 11.29
N ILE A 262 9.43 2.87 12.23
CA ILE A 262 8.46 3.95 12.04
C ILE A 262 8.90 5.10 12.93
N SER A 263 9.27 6.21 12.30
CA SER A 263 9.82 7.38 12.96
C SER A 263 8.77 8.48 13.03
N LEU A 264 8.27 8.78 14.23
CA LEU A 264 7.38 9.93 14.46
C LEU A 264 8.17 11.23 14.64
N THR A 265 9.42 11.11 15.06
CA THR A 265 10.40 12.21 15.11
C THR A 265 11.56 11.90 14.18
N SER A 266 12.46 12.86 13.96
CA SER A 266 13.69 12.58 13.20
C SER A 266 14.53 11.54 13.94
N SER A 267 14.98 10.50 13.25
CA SER A 267 15.85 9.46 13.81
C SER A 267 17.02 9.17 12.88
N THR A 268 17.97 8.37 13.36
CA THR A 268 19.07 7.87 12.53
C THR A 268 19.05 6.36 12.54
N ILE A 269 19.04 5.72 11.37
CA ILE A 269 19.27 4.28 11.29
C ILE A 269 20.75 4.04 11.04
N THR A 270 21.41 3.28 11.90
CA THR A 270 22.83 2.94 11.76
C THR A 270 23.01 1.43 11.65
N GLY A 271 23.73 0.98 10.63
CA GLY A 271 23.98 -0.45 10.44
C GLY A 271 24.85 -0.73 9.23
N ASP A 272 25.07 -2.02 8.97
CA ASP A 272 25.75 -2.47 7.75
C ASP A 272 24.78 -2.43 6.57
N ILE A 273 24.65 -1.26 5.94
CA ILE A 273 23.62 -0.95 4.95
C ILE A 273 24.17 -1.11 3.52
N LEU A 274 23.39 -1.74 2.64
CA LEU A 274 23.66 -1.83 1.21
C LEU A 274 23.68 -0.43 0.59
N THR A 275 24.79 -0.10 -0.09
CA THR A 275 24.91 1.14 -0.86
C THR A 275 25.56 0.93 -2.21
N MET A 276 25.43 1.94 -3.07
CA MET A 276 26.07 1.96 -4.38
C MET A 276 27.60 1.89 -4.30
N ASN A 277 28.21 2.21 -3.14
CA ASN A 277 29.64 2.00 -2.93
C ASN A 277 29.88 0.83 -1.97
N PRO A 278 30.28 -0.36 -2.48
CA PRO A 278 30.46 -1.55 -1.66
C PRO A 278 31.59 -1.45 -0.64
N THR A 279 32.45 -0.42 -0.71
CA THR A 279 33.55 -0.24 0.28
C THR A 279 33.09 0.43 1.57
N VAL A 280 31.87 0.98 1.63
CA VAL A 280 31.32 1.55 2.86
C VAL A 280 30.52 0.47 3.57
N ASN A 281 31.01 0.07 4.74
CA ASN A 281 30.39 -1.02 5.50
C ASN A 281 29.27 -0.51 6.39
N ARG A 282 29.50 0.56 7.17
CA ARG A 282 28.53 1.09 8.13
C ARG A 282 28.08 2.48 7.76
N ILE A 283 26.77 2.70 7.71
CA ILE A 283 26.18 3.98 7.31
C ILE A 283 25.12 4.38 8.32
N SER A 284 25.06 5.69 8.57
CA SER A 284 24.00 6.35 9.31
C SER A 284 23.08 7.03 8.31
N LEU A 285 21.83 6.57 8.24
CA LEU A 285 20.79 7.13 7.39
C LEU A 285 19.87 7.99 8.25
N ASN A 286 19.83 9.28 7.97
CA ASN A 286 18.90 10.19 8.62
C ASN A 286 17.49 9.93 8.09
N ILE A 287 16.57 9.65 9.01
CA ILE A 287 15.17 9.41 8.76
C ILE A 287 14.40 10.64 9.21
N PRO A 288 13.67 11.31 8.30
CA PRO A 288 12.85 12.45 8.69
C PRO A 288 11.72 12.02 9.63
N ALA A 289 11.19 12.98 10.38
CA ALA A 289 9.96 12.76 11.13
C ALA A 289 8.82 12.34 10.20
N ASN A 290 7.87 11.56 10.72
CA ASN A 290 6.79 10.96 9.95
C ASN A 290 7.31 10.18 8.75
N ALA A 291 8.18 9.20 8.99
CA ALA A 291 8.66 8.30 7.95
C ALA A 291 8.59 6.85 8.39
N SER A 292 8.37 5.95 7.43
CA SER A 292 8.48 4.52 7.60
C SER A 292 9.70 4.02 6.83
N VAL A 293 10.43 3.10 7.42
CA VAL A 293 11.59 2.46 6.83
C VAL A 293 11.43 0.95 6.95
N ARG A 294 11.62 0.23 5.84
CA ARG A 294 11.76 -1.23 5.86
C ARG A 294 13.22 -1.57 5.64
N ALA A 295 13.82 -2.22 6.62
CA ALA A 295 15.13 -2.82 6.55
C ALA A 295 14.96 -4.32 6.28
N GLN A 296 15.52 -4.82 5.19
CA GLN A 296 15.54 -6.25 4.86
C GLN A 296 16.98 -6.75 4.78
N TYR A 297 17.31 -7.80 5.53
CA TYR A 297 18.65 -8.38 5.51
C TYR A 297 18.86 -9.26 4.28
N VAL A 298 20.01 -9.07 3.62
CA VAL A 298 20.40 -9.77 2.40
C VAL A 298 21.72 -10.49 2.67
N SER A 299 21.64 -11.79 2.92
CA SER A 299 22.73 -12.62 3.47
C SER A 299 23.92 -12.80 2.54
N ASN A 300 23.68 -12.90 1.23
CA ASN A 300 24.74 -12.99 0.21
C ASN A 300 25.62 -11.73 0.18
N GLU A 301 25.06 -10.58 0.57
CA GLU A 301 25.77 -9.31 0.69
C GLU A 301 26.21 -9.01 2.13
N GLY A 302 25.68 -9.76 3.10
CA GLY A 302 25.91 -9.57 4.53
C GLY A 302 25.39 -8.23 5.07
N ARG A 303 24.37 -7.64 4.44
CA ARG A 303 23.98 -6.23 4.64
C ARG A 303 22.47 -6.02 4.60
N TRP A 304 22.03 -4.88 5.12
CA TRP A 304 20.63 -4.44 5.13
C TRP A 304 20.29 -3.62 3.89
N SER A 305 19.27 -4.04 3.14
CA SER A 305 18.60 -3.23 2.14
C SER A 305 17.56 -2.34 2.82
N ILE A 306 17.55 -1.04 2.51
CA ILE A 306 16.69 -0.05 3.16
C ILE A 306 15.74 0.56 2.13
N SER A 307 14.45 0.54 2.43
CA SER A 307 13.42 1.28 1.69
C SER A 307 12.79 2.33 2.61
N LEU A 308 12.78 3.60 2.19
CA LEU A 308 12.27 4.74 2.96
C LEU A 308 10.99 5.27 2.32
N TRP A 309 10.01 5.60 3.16
CA TRP A 309 8.76 6.23 2.75
C TRP A 309 8.40 7.37 3.70
N LEU A 310 8.07 8.54 3.15
CA LEU A 310 7.44 9.62 3.91
C LEU A 310 5.97 9.25 4.20
N ILE A 311 5.51 9.60 5.40
CA ILE A 311 4.15 9.36 5.93
C ILE A 311 3.28 10.64 5.79
N ASP A 312 3.81 11.75 5.26
CA ASP A 312 3.12 13.03 5.08
C ASP A 312 1.70 12.92 4.49
#